data_AF-A0A391PKX2-F1
#
_entry.id   AF-A0A391PKX2-F1
#
_cell.length_a   1.000
_cell.length_b   1.000
_cell.length_c   1.000
_cell.angle_alpha   90.00
_cell.angle_beta   90.00
_cell.angle_gamma   90.00
#
_symmetry.space_group_name_H-M   'P 1'
#
loop_
_entity.id
_entity.type
_entity.pdbx_description
1 polymer ?
#
loop_
_entity_poly.entity_id
_entity_poly.type
_entity_poly.pdbx_seq_one_letter_code
_entity_poly.pdbx_strand_id
1 'polypeptide(L)' 'MAAHGRMAVDPIGVADDADLYELGLTSHASVNVMLALEDEFDIEFPDEALKKSTFASIGNIQAVVSNLAK' A
#
# COMPACT_ATOMS: atom_id res chain seq x y z
N MET A 1 -1.27 -10.30 -21.85
CA MET A 1 -1.89 -9.56 -20.73
C MET A 1 -1.17 -9.97 -19.45
N ALA A 2 -0.08 -9.25 -19.11
CA ALA A 2 0.80 -9.62 -18.00
C ALA A 2 1.55 -8.38 -17.49
N ALA A 3 0.83 -7.32 -17.07
CA ALA A 3 1.44 -6.00 -16.92
C ALA A 3 0.97 -5.14 -15.73
N HIS A 4 0.23 -5.66 -14.73
CA HIS A 4 -0.31 -4.79 -13.67
C HIS A 4 0.03 -5.16 -12.22
N GLY A 5 0.81 -6.21 -11.96
CA GLY A 5 1.05 -6.62 -10.56
C GLY A 5 2.25 -7.51 -10.35
N ARG A 6 3.45 -7.03 -10.68
CA ARG A 6 4.66 -7.59 -10.05
C ARG A 6 5.05 -6.69 -8.91
N MET A 7 4.41 -6.90 -7.75
CA MET A 7 5.18 -6.74 -6.53
C MET A 7 6.19 -7.89 -6.53
N ALA A 8 7.48 -7.58 -6.40
CA ALA A 8 8.56 -8.58 -6.42
C ALA A 8 8.58 -9.45 -5.14
N VAL A 9 7.58 -9.29 -4.27
CA VAL A 9 7.56 -9.82 -2.91
C VAL A 9 6.17 -10.36 -2.64
N ASP A 10 6.12 -11.59 -2.15
CA ASP A 10 4.90 -12.20 -1.63
C ASP A 10 4.50 -11.48 -0.32
N PRO A 11 3.31 -10.83 -0.24
CA PRO A 11 2.91 -10.06 0.93
C PRO A 11 2.75 -10.92 2.19
N ILE A 12 2.68 -12.25 2.06
CA ILE A 12 2.52 -13.19 3.19
C ILE A 12 3.79 -13.29 4.07
N GLY A 13 4.95 -12.80 3.60
CA GLY A 13 6.23 -12.89 4.33
C GLY A 13 6.83 -11.56 4.78
N VAL A 14 6.16 -10.43 4.55
CA VAL A 14 6.69 -9.11 4.87
C VAL A 14 6.31 -8.72 6.29
N ALA A 15 7.30 -8.36 7.11
CA ALA A 15 7.05 -7.85 8.45
C ALA A 15 6.23 -6.54 8.36
N ASP A 16 5.37 -6.33 9.34
CA ASP A 16 4.48 -5.17 9.40
C ASP A 16 5.22 -3.83 9.45
N ASP A 17 6.41 -3.83 10.05
CA ASP A 17 7.32 -2.70 10.18
C ASP A 17 8.37 -2.58 9.07
N ALA A 18 8.42 -3.53 8.13
CA ALA A 18 9.42 -3.53 7.07
C ALA A 18 9.21 -2.37 6.09
N ASP A 19 10.32 -1.74 5.67
CA ASP A 19 10.28 -0.72 4.62
C ASP A 19 10.03 -1.37 3.25
N LEU A 20 8.82 -1.21 2.75
CA LEU A 20 8.38 -1.74 1.47
C LEU A 20 9.21 -1.19 0.31
N TYR A 21 9.71 0.05 0.39
CA TYR A 21 10.58 0.62 -0.65
C TYR A 21 11.94 -0.06 -0.69
N GLU A 22 12.50 -0.44 0.47
CA GLU A 22 13.73 -1.25 0.53
C GLU A 22 13.50 -2.66 -0.01
N LEU A 23 12.29 -3.19 0.14
CA LEU A 23 11.86 -4.46 -0.44
C LEU A 23 11.51 -4.37 -1.94
N GLY A 24 11.66 -3.20 -2.55
CA GLY A 24 11.47 -3.00 -4.00
C GLY A 24 10.10 -2.45 -4.40
N LEU A 25 9.31 -1.92 -3.46
CA LEU A 25 8.14 -1.11 -3.77
C LEU A 25 8.58 0.13 -4.56
N THR A 26 7.96 0.32 -5.72
CA THR A 26 8.18 1.51 -6.55
C THR A 26 7.04 2.51 -6.34
N SER A 27 7.29 3.78 -6.69
CA SER A 27 6.24 4.82 -6.62
C SER A 27 5.01 4.48 -7.48
N HIS A 28 5.19 3.76 -8.59
CA HIS A 28 4.05 3.30 -9.39
C HIS A 28 3.30 2.16 -8.70
N ALA A 29 4.03 1.22 -8.08
CA ALA A 29 3.42 0.14 -7.33
C ALA A 29 2.62 0.65 -6.11
N SER A 30 3.08 1.69 -5.42
CA SER A 30 2.32 2.28 -4.30
C SER A 30 0.96 2.85 -4.74
N VAL A 31 0.86 3.41 -5.94
CA VAL A 31 -0.42 3.89 -6.49
C VAL A 31 -1.35 2.71 -6.78
N ASN A 32 -0.84 1.60 -7.33
CA ASN A 32 -1.66 0.42 -7.55
C ASN A 32 -2.14 -0.21 -6.23
N VAL A 33 -1.30 -0.22 -5.19
CA VAL A 33 -1.69 -0.68 -3.85
C VAL A 33 -2.80 0.21 -3.29
N MET A 34 -2.67 1.53 -3.38
CA MET A 34 -3.70 2.47 -2.96
C MET A 34 -5.04 2.18 -3.65
N LEU A 35 -5.06 2.12 -4.99
CA LEU A 35 -6.29 1.86 -5.75
C LEU A 35 -6.92 0.50 -5.38
N ALA A 36 -6.11 -0.53 -5.14
CA ALA A 36 -6.61 -1.83 -4.71
C ALA A 36 -7.23 -1.78 -3.30
N LEU A 37 -6.69 -0.98 -2.38
CA LEU A 37 -7.26 -0.79 -1.04
C LEU A 37 -8.55 0.02 -1.08
N GLU A 38 -8.61 1.06 -1.92
CA GLU A 38 -9.81 1.85 -2.13
C GLU A 38 -10.96 0.97 -2.66
N ASP A 39 -10.69 0.13 -3.66
CA ASP A 39 -11.65 -0.79 -4.24
C ASP A 39 -12.10 -1.91 -3.26
N GLU A 40 -11.17 -2.51 -2.51
CA GLU A 40 -11.48 -3.62 -1.59
C GLU A 40 -12.23 -3.16 -0.33
N PHE A 41 -11.89 -1.98 0.20
CA PHE A 41 -12.48 -1.46 1.44
C PHE A 41 -13.57 -0.42 1.21
N ASP A 42 -13.87 -0.06 -0.05
CA ASP A 42 -14.79 1.01 -0.44
C ASP A 42 -14.46 2.34 0.27
N ILE A 43 -13.16 2.68 0.30
CA ILE A 43 -12.61 3.90 0.92
C ILE A 43 -11.94 4.80 -0.11
N GLU A 44 -11.69 6.06 0.26
CA GLU A 44 -10.91 7.01 -0.56
C GLU A 44 -9.75 7.58 0.29
N PHE A 45 -8.52 7.52 -0.21
CA PHE A 45 -7.37 8.10 0.45
C PHE A 45 -7.33 9.62 0.21
N PRO A 46 -7.36 10.46 1.27
CA PRO A 46 -7.24 11.89 1.09
C PRO A 46 -5.82 12.27 0.64
N ASP A 47 -5.66 13.39 -0.08
CA ASP A 47 -4.36 13.87 -0.57
C ASP A 47 -3.28 13.95 0.53
N GLU A 48 -3.68 14.28 1.75
CA GLU A 48 -2.78 14.34 2.90
C GLU A 48 -2.20 12.98 3.30
N ALA A 49 -2.87 11.87 2.94
CA ALA A 49 -2.44 10.50 3.15
C ALA A 49 -1.64 9.95 1.96
N LEU A 50 -1.62 10.62 0.80
CA LEU A 50 -0.88 10.24 -0.41
C LEU A 50 0.62 10.60 -0.33
N LYS A 51 1.27 10.13 0.72
CA LYS A 51 2.68 10.40 1.01
C LYS A 51 3.48 9.12 1.17
N LYS A 52 4.76 9.19 0.82
CA LYS A 52 5.69 8.05 0.86
C LYS A 52 5.66 7.32 2.21
N SER A 53 5.53 8.05 3.32
CA SER A 53 5.44 7.48 4.66
C SER A 53 4.24 6.55 4.86
N THR A 54 3.11 6.82 4.22
CA THR A 54 1.89 6.01 4.35
C THR A 54 2.09 4.62 3.76
N PHE A 55 2.76 4.54 2.61
CA PHE A 55 3.04 3.30 1.89
C PHE A 55 4.41 2.71 2.23
N ALA A 56 5.10 3.26 3.23
CA ALA A 56 6.42 2.79 3.61
C ALA A 56 6.39 1.42 4.29
N SER A 57 5.31 1.06 4.98
CA SER A 57 5.17 -0.22 5.67
C SER A 57 3.72 -0.70 5.67
N ILE A 58 3.51 -2.00 5.89
CA ILE A 58 2.16 -2.58 5.99
C ILE A 58 1.43 -2.00 7.21
N GLY A 59 2.12 -1.82 8.33
CA GLY A 59 1.54 -1.23 9.55
C GLY A 59 1.01 0.20 9.33
N ASN A 60 1.72 1.03 8.57
CA ASN A 60 1.27 2.38 8.25
C ASN A 60 0.02 2.36 7.35
N ILE A 61 0.01 1.51 6.33
CA ILE A 61 -1.14 1.31 5.45
C ILE A 61 -2.34 0.86 6.29
N GLN A 62 -2.18 -0.16 7.14
CA GLN A 62 -3.22 -0.69 8.00
C GLN A 62 -3.79 0.39 8.94
N ALA A 63 -2.93 1.22 9.53
CA ALA A 63 -3.36 2.29 10.42
C ALA A 63 -4.21 3.34 9.69
N VAL A 64 -3.85 3.69 8.45
CA VAL A 64 -4.64 4.62 7.64
C VAL A 64 -5.96 4.00 7.20
N VAL A 65 -5.94 2.77 6.66
CA VAL A 65 -7.15 2.04 6.24
C VAL A 65 -8.12 1.89 7.41
N SER A 66 -7.64 1.51 8.60
CA SER A 66 -8.47 1.37 9.80
C SER A 66 -9.08 2.69 10.27
N ASN A 67 -8.45 3.82 9.98
CA ASN A 67 -8.98 5.14 10.32
C ASN A 67 -10.04 5.61 9.30
N LEU A 68 -9.95 5.16 8.04
CA LEU A 68 -10.87 5.49 6.96
C LEU A 68 -12.11 4.57 6.94
N ALA A 69 -11.93 3.27 7.19
CA ALA A 69 -12.96 2.23 7.08
C ALA A 69 -13.89 2.11 8.32
N LYS A 70 -14.41 3.23 8.83
CA LYS A 70 -15.26 3.25 10.05
C LYS A 70 -16.57 2.47 9.93
#